data_AF-A0A800AJ45-F1
#
_entry.id   AF-A0A800AJ45-F1
#
_cell.length_a   1.000
_cell.length_b   1.000
_cell.length_c   1.000
_cell.angle_alpha   90.00
_cell.angle_beta   90.00
_cell.angle_gamma   90.00
#
_symmetry.space_group_name_H-M   'P 1'
#
loop_
_entity.id
_entity.type
_entity.pdbx_description
1 polymer ?
#
loop_
_entity_poly.entity_id
_entity_poly.type
_entity_poly.pdbx_seq_one_letter_code
_entity_poly.pdbx_strand_id
1 'polypeptide(L)'
;MKARHYNRLMLLVFVLIGFLLPLFPLFAAGNYDVSYLWTTDVKSAKEYALKVKRVLGPDAARKIKVVRSKSNRYGVIYDRDGDYQTVLRLALHHARLLYQSGIAKKSGLSAACPIRNRGYWSITTTRPKPMNRSSSIIDSRLEADIDRYIKRLRQRGVLKKTERTSFVVYDISKQKKVVSINEDEPRMAASLIKNFVMLAYFHQVKRNRLKHTDINRMHLRRMIQWSSNPSTNYFIRLLKGPRNVTRILTRNYPYFEQTRIVEYIPKGGRTYRNTTSAHDLNRFYNQLWLGNLPYSEKMKYYLGLPNWDRIYKNTCIPSGVRVYNKTGTVYGMVGDSGVLVIKDPKGRQKVYAFTGMIEDKTKTHYGNRTQSLSSWVNTRSNILRRVSEIVYEYIYEVHYGGNFRRNGRSSLNMGYCSVK
;
A
#
# COMPACT_ATOMS: atom_id res chain seq x y z
N MET A 1 -33.89 -74.60 -26.23
CA MET A 1 -34.24 -75.12 -27.58
C MET A 1 -34.52 -73.95 -28.51
N LYS A 2 -33.76 -73.87 -29.62
CA LYS A 2 -34.01 -73.28 -30.95
C LYS A 2 -34.76 -71.92 -31.14
N ALA A 3 -33.94 -70.96 -31.55
CA ALA A 3 -34.07 -69.92 -32.59
C ALA A 3 -35.28 -69.84 -33.56
N ARG A 4 -35.62 -68.60 -33.94
CA ARG A 4 -35.80 -67.99 -35.31
C ARG A 4 -36.92 -66.92 -35.30
N HIS A 5 -36.60 -65.62 -35.45
CA HIS A 5 -36.67 -64.82 -36.68
C HIS A 5 -38.08 -64.71 -37.34
N TYR A 6 -38.72 -63.53 -37.33
CA TYR A 6 -38.75 -62.59 -38.48
C TYR A 6 -39.59 -61.31 -38.22
N ASN A 7 -39.04 -60.21 -38.75
CA ASN A 7 -39.54 -58.85 -38.98
C ASN A 7 -41.05 -58.63 -39.19
N ARG A 8 -41.58 -57.53 -38.60
CA ARG A 8 -42.30 -56.50 -39.38
C ARG A 8 -42.04 -55.09 -38.85
N LEU A 9 -41.73 -54.25 -39.84
CA LEU A 9 -41.48 -52.83 -39.85
C LEU A 9 -42.64 -52.03 -39.22
N MET A 10 -42.38 -51.18 -38.22
CA MET A 10 -43.20 -49.98 -38.04
C MET A 10 -42.37 -48.81 -37.53
N LEU A 11 -42.52 -47.73 -38.27
CA LEU A 11 -41.92 -46.41 -38.16
C LEU A 11 -42.05 -45.83 -36.74
N LEU A 12 -40.94 -45.60 -36.04
CA LEU A 12 -40.94 -44.79 -34.83
C LEU A 12 -39.65 -43.97 -34.74
N VAL A 13 -39.88 -42.67 -34.62
CA VAL A 13 -38.94 -41.56 -34.66
C VAL A 13 -37.83 -41.73 -33.61
N PHE A 14 -36.57 -41.79 -34.06
CA PHE A 14 -35.40 -41.65 -33.18
C PHE A 14 -35.30 -40.19 -32.72
N VAL A 15 -35.91 -39.86 -31.59
CA VAL A 15 -35.47 -38.70 -30.80
C VAL A 15 -34.25 -39.15 -30.01
N LEU A 16 -33.07 -38.85 -30.57
CA LEU A 16 -31.81 -38.84 -29.84
C LEU A 16 -31.95 -37.88 -28.66
N ILE A 17 -32.30 -38.40 -27.48
CA ILE A 17 -32.03 -37.72 -26.20
C ILE A 17 -30.53 -37.86 -25.97
N GLY A 18 -29.78 -37.05 -26.72
CA GLY A 18 -28.40 -36.76 -26.41
C GLY A 18 -28.37 -36.07 -25.07
N PHE A 19 -27.52 -36.59 -24.18
CA PHE A 19 -26.99 -35.87 -23.04
C PHE A 19 -26.53 -34.47 -23.50
N LEU A 20 -27.42 -33.48 -23.35
CA LEU A 20 -27.04 -32.08 -23.32
C LEU A 20 -26.36 -31.86 -21.97
N LEU A 21 -25.09 -32.26 -21.92
CA LEU A 21 -24.11 -31.53 -21.13
C LEU A 21 -24.41 -30.05 -21.34
N PRO A 22 -24.55 -29.23 -20.29
CA PRO A 22 -24.45 -27.81 -20.51
C PRO A 22 -23.07 -27.63 -21.13
N LEU A 23 -23.04 -27.32 -22.43
CA LEU A 23 -21.98 -26.55 -23.04
C LEU A 23 -21.97 -25.24 -22.24
N PHE A 24 -21.35 -25.29 -21.06
CA PHE A 24 -20.71 -24.13 -20.49
C PHE A 24 -19.92 -23.58 -21.67
N PRO A 25 -20.20 -22.36 -22.15
CA PRO A 25 -19.25 -21.75 -23.05
C PRO A 25 -17.94 -21.83 -22.30
N LEU A 26 -16.97 -22.59 -22.84
CA LEU A 26 -15.59 -22.47 -22.43
C LEU A 26 -15.36 -20.96 -22.44
N PHE A 27 -15.29 -20.35 -21.24
CA PHE A 27 -14.99 -18.95 -21.13
C PHE A 27 -13.62 -18.82 -21.77
N ALA A 28 -13.61 -18.39 -23.03
CA ALA A 28 -12.40 -18.27 -23.82
C ALA A 28 -11.41 -17.51 -22.94
N ALA A 29 -10.31 -18.15 -22.59
CA ALA A 29 -9.25 -17.58 -21.81
C ALA A 29 -8.80 -16.31 -22.53
N GLY A 30 -9.22 -15.18 -22.00
CA GLY A 30 -9.06 -13.89 -22.64
C GLY A 30 -8.94 -12.87 -21.53
N ASN A 31 -7.93 -12.02 -21.66
CA ASN A 31 -7.75 -10.95 -20.72
C ASN A 31 -8.74 -9.83 -21.05
N TYR A 32 -9.25 -9.16 -20.02
CA TYR A 32 -10.20 -8.07 -20.11
C TYR A 32 -9.65 -6.82 -19.41
N ASP A 33 -10.06 -5.68 -19.93
CA ASP A 33 -9.83 -4.33 -19.42
C ASP A 33 -11.16 -3.66 -19.09
N VAL A 34 -11.13 -2.48 -18.45
CA VAL A 34 -12.35 -1.68 -18.24
C VAL A 34 -12.38 -0.55 -19.26
N SER A 35 -13.44 -0.48 -20.07
CA SER A 35 -13.70 0.59 -21.02
C SER A 35 -14.61 1.65 -20.40
N TYR A 36 -14.33 2.94 -20.67
CA TYR A 36 -15.11 4.07 -20.17
C TYR A 36 -15.76 4.90 -21.29
N LEU A 37 -15.12 4.99 -22.45
CA LEU A 37 -15.58 5.82 -23.57
C LEU A 37 -15.02 5.30 -24.89
N TRP A 38 -15.78 5.42 -25.98
CA TRP A 38 -15.32 5.29 -27.36
C TRP A 38 -15.87 6.43 -28.23
N THR A 39 -15.00 7.24 -28.83
CA THR A 39 -15.34 8.42 -29.65
C THR A 39 -14.53 8.43 -30.95
N THR A 40 -14.94 9.23 -31.93
CA THR A 40 -14.18 9.49 -33.17
C THR A 40 -13.13 10.59 -33.00
N ASP A 41 -13.23 11.39 -31.94
CA ASP A 41 -12.31 12.50 -31.65
C ASP A 41 -11.30 12.14 -30.54
N VAL A 42 -10.02 12.17 -30.88
CA VAL A 42 -8.91 11.90 -29.95
C VAL A 42 -8.82 12.94 -28.83
N LYS A 43 -9.20 14.20 -29.09
CA LYS A 43 -9.15 15.28 -28.08
C LYS A 43 -10.19 15.02 -26.99
N SER A 44 -11.42 14.71 -27.40
CA SER A 44 -12.50 14.26 -26.50
C SER A 44 -12.10 13.04 -25.67
N ALA A 45 -11.42 12.05 -26.26
CA ALA A 45 -10.93 10.88 -25.52
C ALA A 45 -9.88 11.25 -24.46
N LYS A 46 -8.92 12.13 -24.80
CA LYS A 46 -7.89 12.62 -23.87
C LYS A 46 -8.49 13.42 -22.72
N GLU A 47 -9.43 14.31 -23.00
CA GLU A 47 -10.13 15.11 -21.98
C GLU A 47 -10.95 14.23 -21.04
N TYR A 48 -11.68 13.25 -21.58
CA TYR A 48 -12.45 12.31 -20.76
C TYR A 48 -11.53 11.42 -19.91
N ALA A 49 -10.37 11.00 -20.44
CA ALA A 49 -9.36 10.28 -19.67
C ALA A 49 -8.87 11.10 -18.46
N LEU A 50 -8.66 12.41 -18.60
CA LEU A 50 -8.28 13.27 -17.47
C LEU A 50 -9.37 13.34 -16.39
N LYS A 51 -10.65 13.41 -16.80
CA LYS A 51 -11.80 13.37 -15.89
C LYS A 51 -11.84 12.05 -15.12
N VAL A 52 -11.72 10.92 -15.83
CA VAL A 52 -11.68 9.58 -15.23
C VAL A 52 -10.49 9.43 -14.27
N LYS A 53 -9.29 9.88 -14.65
CA LYS A 53 -8.09 9.86 -13.80
C LYS A 53 -8.29 10.65 -12.50
N ARG A 54 -8.96 11.80 -12.56
CA ARG A 54 -9.26 12.64 -11.40
C ARG A 54 -10.21 11.95 -10.42
N VAL A 55 -11.25 11.28 -10.92
CA VAL A 55 -12.25 10.58 -10.10
C VAL A 55 -11.71 9.31 -9.48
N LEU A 56 -10.99 8.50 -10.27
CA LEU A 56 -10.50 7.19 -9.80
C LEU A 56 -9.20 7.31 -9.00
N GLY A 57 -8.61 8.49 -8.93
CA GLY A 57 -7.42 8.78 -8.16
C GLY A 57 -6.12 8.32 -8.81
N PRO A 58 -4.97 8.72 -8.24
CA PRO A 58 -3.64 8.59 -8.87
C PRO A 58 -3.22 7.14 -9.12
N ASP A 59 -3.66 6.19 -8.30
CA ASP A 59 -3.32 4.77 -8.47
C ASP A 59 -4.03 4.14 -9.68
N ALA A 60 -5.31 4.44 -9.87
CA ALA A 60 -6.02 4.01 -11.06
C ALA A 60 -5.55 4.78 -12.30
N ALA A 61 -5.22 6.07 -12.13
CA ALA A 61 -4.81 6.95 -13.22
C ALA A 61 -3.59 6.45 -14.01
N ARG A 62 -2.65 5.76 -13.35
CA ARG A 62 -1.47 5.13 -13.99
C ARG A 62 -1.84 4.05 -15.01
N LYS A 63 -3.01 3.43 -14.84
CA LYS A 63 -3.53 2.36 -15.71
C LYS A 63 -4.54 2.87 -16.73
N ILE A 64 -4.92 4.15 -16.66
CA ILE A 64 -5.82 4.75 -17.64
C ILE A 64 -5.05 5.08 -18.93
N LYS A 65 -5.42 4.42 -20.02
CA LYS A 65 -4.82 4.58 -21.35
C LYS A 65 -5.84 5.13 -22.34
N VAL A 66 -5.35 5.93 -23.29
CA VAL A 66 -6.07 6.25 -24.52
C VAL A 66 -5.60 5.27 -25.59
N VAL A 67 -6.55 4.60 -26.24
CA VAL A 67 -6.32 3.52 -27.21
C VAL A 67 -7.04 3.81 -28.53
N ARG A 68 -6.57 3.23 -29.64
CA ARG A 68 -7.20 3.31 -30.96
C ARG A 68 -7.71 1.94 -31.35
N SER A 69 -8.94 1.84 -31.85
CA SER A 69 -9.51 0.60 -32.38
C SER A 69 -9.12 0.37 -33.84
N LYS A 70 -9.33 -0.87 -34.32
CA LYS A 70 -9.27 -1.23 -35.75
C LYS A 70 -10.20 -0.38 -36.63
N SER A 71 -11.32 0.08 -36.10
CA SER A 71 -12.30 0.94 -36.77
C SER A 71 -12.00 2.44 -36.68
N ASN A 72 -10.75 2.80 -36.36
CA ASN A 72 -10.30 4.18 -36.25
C ASN A 72 -11.04 5.02 -35.19
N ARG A 73 -11.53 4.39 -34.11
CA ARG A 73 -12.12 5.09 -32.96
C ARG A 73 -11.13 5.18 -31.81
N TYR A 74 -11.28 6.20 -30.99
CA TYR A 74 -10.47 6.48 -29.80
C TYR A 74 -11.21 6.04 -28.54
N GLY A 75 -10.56 5.23 -27.72
CA GLY A 75 -11.10 4.68 -26.49
C GLY A 75 -10.36 5.14 -25.25
N VAL A 76 -11.06 5.22 -24.12
CA VAL A 76 -10.47 5.38 -22.79
C VAL A 76 -10.66 4.08 -22.04
N ILE A 77 -9.55 3.46 -21.62
CA ILE A 77 -9.58 2.19 -20.90
C ILE A 77 -8.75 2.23 -19.62
N TYR A 78 -9.02 1.32 -18.70
CA TYR A 78 -8.14 0.92 -17.61
C TYR A 78 -7.53 -0.43 -17.96
N ASP A 79 -6.21 -0.44 -18.10
CA ASP A 79 -5.41 -1.63 -18.36
C ASP A 79 -5.35 -2.51 -17.11
N ARG A 80 -6.14 -3.59 -17.11
CA ARG A 80 -6.26 -4.54 -16.02
C ARG A 80 -5.67 -5.89 -16.39
N ASP A 81 -5.78 -6.30 -17.66
CA ASP A 81 -5.33 -7.60 -18.14
C ASP A 81 -5.80 -8.77 -17.25
N GLY A 82 -7.11 -8.80 -16.93
CA GLY A 82 -7.68 -9.71 -15.93
C GLY A 82 -8.78 -10.62 -16.47
N ASP A 83 -9.20 -11.60 -15.68
CA ASP A 83 -10.36 -12.43 -16.02
C ASP A 83 -11.67 -11.62 -15.99
N TYR A 84 -12.68 -12.08 -16.73
CA TYR A 84 -13.95 -11.39 -16.88
C TYR A 84 -14.65 -11.06 -15.55
N GLN A 85 -14.67 -11.99 -14.59
CA GLN A 85 -15.38 -11.81 -13.32
C GLN A 85 -14.70 -10.78 -12.40
N THR A 86 -13.37 -10.74 -12.43
CA THR A 86 -12.58 -9.72 -11.72
C THR A 86 -12.76 -8.35 -12.37
N VAL A 87 -12.73 -8.28 -13.70
CA VAL A 87 -12.88 -7.03 -14.45
C VAL A 87 -14.30 -6.49 -14.36
N LEU A 88 -15.32 -7.35 -14.35
CA LEU A 88 -16.71 -6.96 -14.14
C LEU A 88 -16.93 -6.29 -12.79
N ARG A 89 -16.41 -6.87 -11.71
CA ARG A 89 -16.49 -6.26 -10.37
C ARG A 89 -15.78 -4.92 -10.30
N LEU A 90 -14.61 -4.81 -10.95
CA LEU A 90 -13.85 -3.57 -11.04
C LEU A 90 -14.60 -2.50 -11.85
N ALA A 91 -15.20 -2.89 -12.98
CA ALA A 91 -16.01 -2.01 -13.83
C ALA A 91 -17.23 -1.47 -13.07
N LEU A 92 -17.95 -2.32 -12.34
CA LEU A 92 -19.08 -1.90 -11.49
C LEU A 92 -18.67 -0.91 -10.39
N HIS A 93 -17.50 -1.14 -9.78
CA HIS A 93 -16.95 -0.22 -8.79
C HIS A 93 -16.60 1.15 -9.42
N HIS A 94 -15.88 1.16 -10.55
CA HIS A 94 -15.54 2.40 -11.24
C HIS A 94 -16.78 3.14 -11.75
N ALA A 95 -17.77 2.42 -12.30
CA ALA A 95 -19.04 2.98 -12.76
C ALA A 95 -19.76 3.74 -11.65
N ARG A 96 -19.78 3.17 -10.42
CA ARG A 96 -20.36 3.84 -9.25
C ARG A 96 -19.65 5.16 -8.93
N LEU A 97 -18.31 5.17 -8.93
CA LEU A 97 -17.53 6.39 -8.67
C LEU A 97 -17.74 7.45 -9.75
N LEU A 98 -17.75 7.05 -11.02
CA LEU A 98 -17.97 7.96 -12.15
C LEU A 98 -19.37 8.58 -12.13
N TYR A 99 -20.39 7.79 -11.79
CA TYR A 99 -21.75 8.30 -11.62
C TYR A 99 -21.87 9.26 -10.44
N GLN A 100 -21.33 8.90 -9.27
CA GLN A 100 -21.32 9.77 -8.07
C GLN A 100 -20.56 11.09 -8.29
N SER A 101 -19.57 11.10 -9.18
CA SER A 101 -18.81 12.30 -9.54
C SER A 101 -19.50 13.22 -10.57
N GLY A 102 -20.64 12.79 -11.15
CA GLY A 102 -21.34 13.52 -12.20
C GLY A 102 -20.71 13.45 -13.60
N ILE A 103 -19.59 12.74 -13.78
CA ILE A 103 -18.92 12.58 -15.08
C ILE A 103 -19.62 11.54 -15.97
N ALA A 104 -20.29 10.55 -15.38
CA ALA A 104 -21.15 9.62 -16.11
C ALA A 104 -22.63 9.96 -15.89
N LYS A 105 -23.38 10.14 -16.98
CA LYS A 105 -24.82 10.48 -16.94
C LYS A 105 -25.71 9.31 -16.52
N LYS A 106 -25.24 8.08 -16.71
CA LYS A 106 -25.96 6.84 -16.40
C LYS A 106 -25.12 5.99 -15.44
N SER A 107 -25.77 5.24 -14.56
CA SER A 107 -25.12 4.34 -13.62
C SER A 107 -24.90 2.94 -14.25
N GLY A 108 -24.16 2.08 -13.54
CA GLY A 108 -23.91 0.70 -13.98
C GLY A 108 -22.99 0.58 -15.19
N LEU A 109 -23.09 -0.53 -15.93
CA LEU A 109 -22.13 -0.86 -17.00
C LEU A 109 -22.13 0.11 -18.19
N SER A 110 -23.10 1.02 -18.25
CA SER A 110 -23.09 2.12 -19.22
C SER A 110 -21.99 3.16 -18.95
N ALA A 111 -21.49 3.28 -17.72
CA ALA A 111 -20.42 4.18 -17.32
C ALA A 111 -19.02 3.55 -17.37
N ALA A 112 -18.94 2.24 -17.15
CA ALA A 112 -17.71 1.47 -17.25
C ALA A 112 -18.05 -0.01 -17.49
N CYS A 113 -17.48 -0.63 -18.53
CA CYS A 113 -17.78 -2.01 -18.90
C CYS A 113 -16.51 -2.84 -19.14
N PRO A 114 -16.55 -4.17 -18.91
CA PRO A 114 -15.48 -5.05 -19.37
C PRO A 114 -15.36 -5.01 -20.89
N ILE A 115 -14.14 -4.89 -21.39
CA ILE A 115 -13.79 -5.02 -22.80
C ILE A 115 -12.68 -6.05 -22.95
N ARG A 116 -12.74 -6.91 -23.97
CA ARG A 116 -11.66 -7.86 -24.23
C ARG A 116 -10.38 -7.10 -24.60
N ASN A 117 -9.23 -7.54 -24.10
CA ASN A 117 -7.90 -7.04 -24.44
C ASN A 117 -7.47 -7.49 -25.86
N ARG A 118 -8.26 -7.09 -26.87
CA ARG A 118 -8.00 -7.34 -28.30
C ARG A 118 -8.71 -6.30 -29.16
N GLY A 119 -8.11 -5.94 -30.29
CA GLY A 119 -8.74 -5.06 -31.29
C GLY A 119 -8.55 -3.56 -31.06
N TYR A 120 -7.68 -3.17 -30.12
CA TYR A 120 -7.21 -1.80 -29.92
C TYR A 120 -5.74 -1.76 -29.50
N TRP A 121 -5.07 -0.65 -29.76
CA TRP A 121 -3.66 -0.41 -29.41
C TRP A 121 -3.48 0.96 -28.77
N SER A 122 -2.51 1.09 -27.86
CA SER A 122 -2.21 2.37 -27.23
C SER A 122 -1.65 3.36 -28.25
N ILE A 123 -2.10 4.62 -28.20
CA ILE A 123 -1.72 5.68 -29.16
C ILE A 123 -0.52 6.49 -28.66
N THR A 124 0.28 5.92 -27.76
CA THR A 124 1.48 6.57 -27.23
C THR A 124 2.72 5.97 -27.89
N THR A 125 3.13 6.53 -29.03
CA THR A 125 4.42 6.24 -29.69
C THR A 125 5.46 7.28 -29.31
N THR A 126 6.10 7.05 -28.16
CA THR A 126 7.57 6.99 -28.07
C THR A 126 7.85 5.75 -27.23
N ARG A 127 8.54 4.76 -27.81
CA ARG A 127 9.03 3.60 -27.06
C ARG A 127 10.01 4.16 -26.03
N PRO A 128 9.74 4.08 -24.71
CA PRO A 128 10.75 4.46 -23.75
C PRO A 128 11.86 3.41 -23.88
N LYS A 129 13.04 3.83 -24.35
CA LYS A 129 14.33 3.21 -23.98
C LYS A 129 14.22 2.83 -22.51
N PRO A 130 14.60 1.61 -22.06
CA PRO A 130 14.25 1.08 -20.73
C PRO A 130 14.55 2.14 -19.68
N MET A 131 13.50 2.87 -19.31
CA MET A 131 13.64 4.03 -18.46
C MET A 131 13.74 3.42 -17.10
N ASN A 132 14.91 3.59 -16.47
CA ASN A 132 15.11 3.30 -15.06
C ASN A 132 13.81 3.55 -14.31
N ARG A 133 13.40 2.59 -13.46
CA ARG A 133 12.24 2.68 -12.56
C ARG A 133 12.26 4.02 -11.83
N SER A 134 11.75 5.05 -12.47
CA SER A 134 11.66 6.39 -11.93
C SER A 134 10.33 6.41 -11.22
N SER A 135 10.43 6.55 -9.90
CA SER A 135 9.36 7.03 -9.05
C SER A 135 8.47 8.03 -9.80
N SER A 136 7.16 7.96 -9.59
CA SER A 136 6.30 9.09 -9.88
C SER A 136 6.99 10.33 -9.30
N ILE A 137 7.43 11.26 -10.14
CA ILE A 137 8.18 12.43 -9.67
C ILE A 137 7.21 13.23 -8.80
N ILE A 138 7.33 13.05 -7.49
CA ILE A 138 6.71 13.95 -6.53
C ILE A 138 7.66 15.11 -6.46
N ASP A 139 7.43 16.10 -7.33
CA ASP A 139 8.18 17.34 -7.29
C ASP A 139 7.65 18.19 -6.13
N SER A 140 8.03 17.79 -4.91
CA SER A 140 7.81 18.57 -3.71
C SER A 140 9.15 19.03 -3.18
N ARG A 141 9.18 20.30 -2.75
CA ARG A 141 10.31 20.87 -2.01
C ARG A 141 10.75 19.96 -0.84
N LEU A 142 9.79 19.31 -0.17
CA LEU A 142 10.04 18.39 0.93
C LEU A 142 10.83 17.15 0.49
N GLU A 143 10.49 16.52 -0.63
CA GLU A 143 11.24 15.37 -1.15
C GLU A 143 12.69 15.75 -1.44
N ALA A 144 12.91 16.92 -2.07
CA ALA A 144 14.24 17.46 -2.33
C ALA A 144 15.03 17.78 -1.06
N ASP A 145 14.37 18.30 -0.01
CA ASP A 145 15.00 18.56 1.30
C ASP A 145 15.47 17.26 1.97
N ILE A 146 14.64 16.22 1.94
CA ILE A 146 14.99 14.90 2.47
C ILE A 146 16.13 14.29 1.66
N ASP A 147 16.07 14.32 0.33
CA ASP A 147 17.11 13.77 -0.54
C ASP A 147 18.46 14.48 -0.31
N ARG A 148 18.47 15.83 -0.23
CA ARG A 148 19.67 16.60 0.13
C ARG A 148 20.23 16.20 1.49
N TYR A 149 19.37 16.02 2.50
CA TYR A 149 19.78 15.57 3.82
C TYR A 149 20.44 14.18 3.76
N ILE A 150 19.81 13.22 3.09
CA ILE A 150 20.36 11.85 2.93
C ILE A 150 21.67 11.85 2.15
N LYS A 151 21.80 12.64 1.07
CA LYS A 151 23.04 12.79 0.30
C LYS A 151 24.18 13.33 1.17
N ARG A 152 23.94 14.34 2.00
CA ARG A 152 24.93 14.87 2.94
C ARG A 152 25.38 13.84 3.97
N LEU A 153 24.46 13.02 4.49
CA LEU A 153 24.83 11.93 5.40
C LEU A 153 25.73 10.88 4.74
N ARG A 154 25.52 10.61 3.45
CA ARG A 154 26.37 9.72 2.67
C ARG A 154 27.76 10.32 2.42
N GLN A 155 27.82 11.60 2.06
CA GLN A 155 29.09 12.33 1.88
C GLN A 155 29.93 12.34 3.17
N ARG A 156 29.28 12.51 4.33
CA ARG A 156 29.94 12.49 5.65
C ARG A 156 30.24 11.09 6.19
N GLY A 157 29.93 10.02 5.45
CA GLY A 157 30.14 8.64 5.89
C GLY A 157 29.22 8.15 7.02
N VAL A 158 28.28 8.98 7.50
CA VAL A 158 27.29 8.60 8.54
C VAL A 158 26.36 7.49 8.03
N LEU A 159 25.98 7.57 6.75
CA LEU A 159 25.17 6.57 6.06
C LEU A 159 25.98 5.94 4.92
N LYS A 160 26.22 4.64 4.98
CA LYS A 160 27.08 3.90 4.04
C LYS A 160 26.41 3.74 2.68
N LYS A 161 27.22 3.56 1.63
CA LYS A 161 26.73 3.29 0.26
C LYS A 161 25.88 2.01 0.17
N THR A 162 26.07 1.03 1.06
CA THR A 162 25.28 -0.20 1.14
C THR A 162 23.88 0.03 1.70
N GLU A 163 23.68 1.11 2.44
CA GLU A 163 22.41 1.40 3.08
C GLU A 163 21.41 1.97 2.10
N ARG A 164 20.21 1.39 2.10
CA ARG A 164 19.07 1.79 1.28
C ARG A 164 18.04 2.48 2.18
N THR A 165 17.48 3.57 1.69
CA THR A 165 16.51 4.39 2.40
C THR A 165 15.20 4.42 1.62
N SER A 166 14.09 4.22 2.30
CA SER A 166 12.75 4.39 1.73
C SER A 166 11.94 5.35 2.62
N PHE A 167 11.35 6.38 2.02
CA PHE A 167 10.53 7.37 2.73
C PHE A 167 9.23 7.63 1.97
N VAL A 168 8.12 7.65 2.69
CA VAL A 168 6.82 8.06 2.17
C VAL A 168 6.15 9.00 3.16
N VAL A 169 5.62 10.10 2.64
CA VAL A 169 4.79 11.03 3.40
C VAL A 169 3.51 11.29 2.63
N TYR A 170 2.37 11.11 3.30
CA TYR A 170 1.06 11.35 2.73
C TYR A 170 0.29 12.31 3.63
N ASP A 171 0.00 13.50 3.10
CA ASP A 171 -0.91 14.46 3.74
C ASP A 171 -2.34 13.94 3.59
N ILE A 172 -2.85 13.30 4.63
CA ILE A 172 -4.20 12.71 4.63
C ILE A 172 -5.24 13.82 4.54
N SER A 173 -5.00 14.96 5.21
CA SER A 173 -5.90 16.11 5.20
C SER A 173 -6.06 16.74 3.81
N LYS A 174 -5.03 16.73 2.97
CA LYS A 174 -5.09 17.20 1.57
C LYS A 174 -5.23 16.06 0.55
N GLN A 175 -5.32 14.81 1.00
CA GLN A 175 -5.29 13.60 0.16
C GLN A 175 -4.15 13.61 -0.87
N LYS A 176 -2.95 14.02 -0.43
CA LYS A 176 -1.81 14.24 -1.32
C LYS A 176 -0.57 13.51 -0.81
N LYS A 177 0.02 12.66 -1.65
CA LYS A 177 1.38 12.14 -1.41
C LYS A 177 2.37 13.27 -1.67
N VAL A 178 3.24 13.56 -0.69
CA VAL A 178 4.21 14.65 -0.73
C VAL A 178 5.66 14.16 -0.70
N VAL A 179 5.91 12.89 -0.38
CA VAL A 179 7.23 12.24 -0.52
C VAL A 179 7.04 10.80 -0.99
N SER A 180 7.84 10.38 -1.97
CA SER A 180 7.95 9.01 -2.49
C SER A 180 9.41 8.70 -2.88
N ILE A 181 10.19 8.28 -1.89
CA ILE A 181 11.58 7.86 -2.08
C ILE A 181 11.64 6.34 -1.93
N ASN A 182 11.94 5.63 -3.02
CA ASN A 182 12.07 4.16 -3.06
C ASN A 182 10.87 3.45 -2.41
N GLU A 183 9.65 3.95 -2.65
CA GLU A 183 8.49 3.54 -1.87
C GLU A 183 8.05 2.09 -2.10
N ASP A 184 8.17 1.63 -3.35
CA ASP A 184 7.77 0.30 -3.81
C ASP A 184 8.84 -0.77 -3.57
N GLU A 185 10.05 -0.37 -3.15
CA GLU A 185 11.16 -1.29 -2.96
C GLU A 185 10.92 -2.17 -1.72
N PRO A 186 10.82 -3.51 -1.85
CA PRO A 186 10.64 -4.39 -0.71
C PRO A 186 11.87 -4.35 0.21
N ARG A 187 11.63 -4.13 1.49
CA ARG A 187 12.62 -4.14 2.57
C ARG A 187 12.26 -5.21 3.59
N MET A 188 13.23 -5.63 4.40
CA MET A 188 13.01 -6.39 5.62
C MET A 188 12.01 -5.62 6.49
N ALA A 189 10.91 -6.27 6.88
CA ALA A 189 9.84 -5.61 7.62
C ALA A 189 10.21 -5.40 9.10
N ALA A 190 11.10 -6.24 9.64
CA ALA A 190 11.36 -6.30 11.07
C ALA A 190 10.03 -6.35 11.86
N SER A 191 9.92 -5.57 12.94
CA SER A 191 8.69 -5.44 13.72
C SER A 191 7.57 -4.62 13.07
N LEU A 192 7.79 -3.97 11.92
CA LEU A 192 6.71 -3.26 11.19
C LEU A 192 5.64 -4.23 10.67
N ILE A 193 6.01 -5.50 10.48
CA ILE A 193 5.10 -6.56 10.05
C ILE A 193 3.91 -6.76 11.02
N LYS A 194 4.08 -6.34 12.28
CA LYS A 194 3.07 -6.48 13.35
C LYS A 194 1.81 -5.68 13.05
N ASN A 195 1.90 -4.60 12.25
CA ASN A 195 0.73 -3.89 11.70
C ASN A 195 -0.17 -4.82 10.89
N PHE A 196 0.43 -5.58 9.99
CA PHE A 196 -0.28 -6.49 9.10
C PHE A 196 -0.75 -7.76 9.80
N VAL A 197 -0.01 -8.25 10.80
CA VAL A 197 -0.49 -9.35 11.68
C VAL A 197 -1.73 -8.90 12.45
N MET A 198 -1.73 -7.69 13.01
CA MET A 198 -2.90 -7.11 13.67
C MET A 198 -4.09 -6.96 12.70
N LEU A 199 -3.85 -6.49 11.48
CA LEU A 199 -4.89 -6.38 10.45
C LEU A 199 -5.51 -7.74 10.11
N ALA A 200 -4.68 -8.75 9.86
CA ALA A 200 -5.16 -10.09 9.53
C ALA A 200 -5.97 -10.71 10.69
N TYR A 201 -5.55 -10.46 11.94
CA TYR A 201 -6.31 -10.83 13.13
C TYR A 201 -7.68 -10.16 13.16
N PHE A 202 -7.75 -8.82 13.06
CA PHE A 202 -9.02 -8.10 13.08
C PHE A 202 -9.91 -8.39 11.88
N HIS A 203 -9.34 -8.75 10.73
CA HIS A 203 -10.09 -9.26 9.59
C HIS A 203 -10.85 -10.54 9.97
N GLN A 204 -10.18 -11.49 10.63
CA GLN A 204 -10.80 -12.75 11.03
C GLN A 204 -11.81 -12.56 12.17
N VAL A 205 -11.59 -11.59 13.07
CA VAL A 205 -12.60 -11.18 14.06
C VAL A 205 -13.84 -10.63 13.37
N LYS A 206 -13.69 -9.74 12.38
CA LYS A 206 -14.83 -9.17 11.62
C LYS A 206 -15.63 -10.25 10.89
N ARG A 207 -14.98 -11.35 10.50
CA ARG A 207 -15.61 -12.51 9.84
C ARG A 207 -16.21 -13.50 10.84
N ASN A 208 -16.26 -13.20 12.13
CA ASN A 208 -16.73 -14.08 13.19
C ASN A 208 -15.97 -15.42 13.27
N ARG A 209 -14.74 -15.48 12.74
CA ARG A 209 -13.88 -16.68 12.77
C ARG A 209 -12.97 -16.73 13.99
N LEU A 210 -12.78 -15.60 14.66
CA LEU A 210 -12.02 -15.49 15.90
C LEU A 210 -12.78 -14.57 16.85
N LYS A 211 -12.78 -14.89 18.15
CA LYS A 211 -13.32 -14.02 19.19
C LYS A 211 -12.23 -13.05 19.69
N HIS A 212 -12.61 -11.81 20.00
CA HIS A 212 -11.70 -10.83 20.61
C HIS A 212 -11.82 -10.84 22.13
N THR A 213 -11.05 -11.72 22.77
CA THR A 213 -11.01 -11.94 24.23
C THR A 213 -10.01 -11.01 24.92
N ASP A 214 -10.02 -10.98 26.26
CA ASP A 214 -9.06 -10.18 27.03
C ASP A 214 -7.62 -10.71 26.95
N ILE A 215 -7.43 -12.02 26.78
CA ILE A 215 -6.12 -12.60 26.44
C ILE A 215 -5.61 -12.00 25.12
N ASN A 216 -6.48 -11.90 24.11
CA ASN A 216 -6.12 -11.28 22.84
C ASN A 216 -5.83 -9.78 22.99
N ARG A 217 -6.58 -9.07 23.83
CA ARG A 217 -6.32 -7.65 24.16
C ARG A 217 -4.93 -7.45 24.78
N MET A 218 -4.57 -8.28 25.77
CA MET A 218 -3.25 -8.27 26.41
C MET A 218 -2.13 -8.55 25.39
N HIS A 219 -2.28 -9.56 24.55
CA HIS A 219 -1.27 -9.88 23.53
C HIS A 219 -1.15 -8.77 22.47
N LEU A 220 -2.26 -8.15 22.05
CA LEU A 220 -2.22 -7.02 21.11
C LEU A 220 -1.47 -5.83 21.69
N ARG A 221 -1.76 -5.46 22.94
CA ARG A 221 -1.02 -4.41 23.65
C ARG A 221 0.47 -4.73 23.70
N ARG A 222 0.86 -5.94 24.12
CA ARG A 222 2.27 -6.37 24.16
C ARG A 222 2.92 -6.37 22.76
N MET A 223 2.21 -6.82 21.73
CA MET A 223 2.72 -6.90 20.36
C MET A 223 2.95 -5.52 19.76
N ILE A 224 2.03 -4.57 19.95
CA ILE A 224 2.11 -3.25 19.33
C ILE A 224 2.96 -2.30 20.17
N GLN A 225 2.64 -2.13 21.46
CA GLN A 225 3.31 -1.18 22.36
C GLN A 225 4.77 -1.58 22.64
N TRP A 226 4.98 -2.83 23.05
CA TRP A 226 6.30 -3.32 23.50
C TRP A 226 7.03 -4.15 22.45
N SER A 227 6.43 -4.27 21.26
CA SER A 227 6.98 -5.09 20.18
C SER A 227 7.31 -6.54 20.59
N SER A 228 6.52 -7.14 21.47
CA SER A 228 6.75 -8.50 21.97
C SER A 228 6.67 -9.54 20.86
N ASN A 229 7.79 -10.22 20.57
CA ASN A 229 7.86 -11.30 19.59
C ASN A 229 7.03 -12.54 19.99
N PRO A 230 7.01 -12.99 21.26
CA PRO A 230 6.10 -14.05 21.70
C PRO A 230 4.63 -13.73 21.42
N SER A 231 4.17 -12.50 21.71
CA SER A 231 2.80 -12.08 21.40
C SER A 231 2.52 -11.99 19.91
N THR A 232 3.50 -11.62 19.09
CA THR A 232 3.36 -11.71 17.62
C THR A 232 3.18 -13.14 17.16
N ASN A 233 4.01 -14.06 17.64
CA ASN A 233 3.91 -15.47 17.28
C ASN A 233 2.62 -16.11 17.81
N TYR A 234 2.09 -15.65 18.94
CA TYR A 234 0.74 -16.01 19.41
C TYR A 234 -0.32 -15.72 18.33
N PHE A 235 -0.36 -14.50 17.77
CA PHE A 235 -1.31 -14.17 16.71
C PHE A 235 -1.04 -14.92 15.41
N ILE A 236 0.22 -15.09 15.01
CA ILE A 236 0.53 -15.87 13.81
C ILE A 236 0.05 -17.32 13.96
N ARG A 237 0.19 -17.93 15.15
CA ARG A 237 -0.35 -19.27 15.45
C ARG A 237 -1.88 -19.27 15.43
N LEU A 238 -2.52 -18.30 16.08
CA LEU A 238 -3.99 -18.15 16.07
C LEU A 238 -4.53 -18.01 14.64
N LEU A 239 -3.75 -17.39 13.76
CA LEU A 239 -4.02 -17.23 12.33
C LEU A 239 -3.56 -18.43 11.49
N LYS A 240 -3.20 -19.57 12.09
CA LYS A 240 -2.79 -20.81 11.39
C LYS A 240 -1.50 -20.67 10.57
N GLY A 241 -0.55 -19.88 11.05
CA GLY A 241 0.82 -19.79 10.55
C GLY A 241 1.08 -18.71 9.48
N PRO A 242 2.36 -18.41 9.18
CA PRO A 242 2.78 -17.30 8.30
C PRO A 242 2.10 -17.32 6.93
N ARG A 243 2.06 -18.48 6.28
CA ARG A 243 1.42 -18.66 4.96
C ARG A 243 -0.05 -18.23 4.97
N ASN A 244 -0.78 -18.53 6.05
CA ASN A 244 -2.19 -18.17 6.14
C ASN A 244 -2.38 -16.67 6.44
N VAL A 245 -1.50 -16.06 7.24
CA VAL A 245 -1.51 -14.59 7.41
C VAL A 245 -1.31 -13.89 6.07
N THR A 246 -0.30 -14.31 5.29
CA THR A 246 -0.06 -13.78 3.94
C THR A 246 -1.27 -13.99 3.03
N ARG A 247 -1.90 -15.18 3.06
CA ARG A 247 -3.10 -15.48 2.26
C ARG A 247 -4.29 -14.59 2.63
N ILE A 248 -4.50 -14.31 3.92
CA ILE A 248 -5.55 -13.37 4.38
C ILE A 248 -5.27 -11.99 3.80
N LEU A 249 -4.02 -11.53 3.87
CA LEU A 249 -3.62 -10.22 3.35
C LEU A 249 -3.80 -10.12 1.84
N THR A 250 -3.25 -11.05 1.06
CA THR A 250 -3.28 -10.98 -0.41
C THR A 250 -4.68 -11.13 -1.00
N ARG A 251 -5.54 -11.97 -0.40
CA ARG A 251 -6.91 -12.16 -0.91
C ARG A 251 -7.84 -10.99 -0.61
N ASN A 252 -7.64 -10.30 0.51
CA ASN A 252 -8.59 -9.28 0.99
C ASN A 252 -8.06 -7.85 0.85
N TYR A 253 -6.75 -7.69 0.73
CA TYR A 253 -6.05 -6.41 0.63
C TYR A 253 -4.98 -6.51 -0.46
N PRO A 254 -5.37 -6.75 -1.73
CA PRO A 254 -4.43 -7.02 -2.83
C PRO A 254 -3.50 -5.84 -3.14
N TYR A 255 -3.81 -4.65 -2.62
CA TYR A 255 -2.98 -3.45 -2.69
C TYR A 255 -1.80 -3.46 -1.70
N PHE A 256 -1.61 -4.51 -0.88
CA PHE A 256 -0.37 -4.74 -0.13
C PHE A 256 0.58 -5.64 -0.94
N GLU A 257 1.13 -5.05 -2.01
CA GLU A 257 1.78 -5.80 -3.08
C GLU A 257 3.13 -6.38 -2.64
N GLN A 258 3.86 -5.70 -1.75
CA GLN A 258 5.21 -6.08 -1.31
C GLN A 258 5.25 -6.74 0.08
N THR A 259 4.12 -6.76 0.80
CA THR A 259 4.04 -7.31 2.14
C THR A 259 3.90 -8.82 2.13
N ARG A 260 4.86 -9.51 2.73
CA ARG A 260 4.89 -10.98 2.83
C ARG A 260 5.33 -11.43 4.22
N ILE A 261 4.54 -12.32 4.81
CA ILE A 261 4.79 -12.95 6.10
C ILE A 261 5.09 -14.42 5.82
N VAL A 262 6.38 -14.76 5.80
CA VAL A 262 6.88 -16.07 5.37
C VAL A 262 7.50 -16.87 6.51
N GLU A 263 7.73 -16.24 7.66
CA GLU A 263 8.30 -16.87 8.84
C GLU A 263 7.63 -16.36 10.13
N TYR A 264 7.67 -17.18 11.18
CA TYR A 264 7.48 -16.70 12.55
C TYR A 264 8.63 -15.76 12.94
N ILE A 265 8.44 -14.96 13.99
CA ILE A 265 9.53 -14.14 14.51
C ILE A 265 10.51 -15.05 15.27
N PRO A 266 11.78 -15.19 14.83
CA PRO A 266 12.73 -16.12 15.46
C PRO A 266 13.15 -15.68 16.87
N LYS A 267 13.78 -16.59 17.63
CA LYS A 267 14.44 -16.25 18.91
C LYS A 267 15.47 -15.12 18.66
N GLY A 268 15.49 -14.13 19.54
CA GLY A 268 16.30 -12.92 19.36
C GLY A 268 15.78 -11.93 18.30
N GLY A 269 14.60 -12.18 17.70
CA GLY A 269 13.92 -11.22 16.83
C GLY A 269 14.51 -11.05 15.42
N ARG A 270 15.42 -11.94 14.99
CA ARG A 270 16.14 -11.90 13.70
C ARG A 270 15.25 -12.26 12.50
N THR A 271 14.11 -11.57 12.37
CA THR A 271 13.19 -11.76 11.24
C THR A 271 13.67 -10.97 10.02
N TYR A 272 14.31 -11.66 9.10
CA TYR A 272 14.90 -11.07 7.89
C TYR A 272 14.12 -11.42 6.62
N ARG A 273 13.26 -12.44 6.67
CA ARG A 273 12.54 -12.92 5.47
C ARG A 273 11.17 -12.31 5.32
N ASN A 274 10.56 -11.83 6.41
CA ASN A 274 9.33 -11.06 6.35
C ASN A 274 9.62 -9.70 5.68
N THR A 275 8.84 -9.34 4.66
CA THR A 275 9.04 -8.12 3.87
C THR A 275 7.81 -7.22 3.88
N THR A 276 8.04 -5.94 3.68
CA THR A 276 7.03 -4.92 3.36
C THR A 276 7.72 -3.78 2.60
N SER A 277 6.98 -2.76 2.23
CA SER A 277 7.51 -1.56 1.55
C SER A 277 7.02 -0.31 2.28
N ALA A 278 7.66 0.83 2.01
CA ALA A 278 7.18 2.09 2.56
C ALA A 278 5.79 2.44 1.98
N HIS A 279 5.52 2.03 0.74
CA HIS A 279 4.22 2.19 0.10
C HIS A 279 3.12 1.38 0.79
N ASP A 280 3.33 0.09 1.05
CA ASP A 280 2.34 -0.78 1.70
C ASP A 280 2.02 -0.32 3.12
N LEU A 281 3.04 0.12 3.87
CA LEU A 281 2.87 0.70 5.20
C LEU A 281 2.08 2.01 5.16
N ASN A 282 2.39 2.90 4.22
CA ASN A 282 1.63 4.14 4.03
C ASN A 282 0.17 3.84 3.65
N ARG A 283 -0.07 2.88 2.74
CA ARG A 283 -1.42 2.38 2.42
C ARG A 283 -2.13 1.86 3.66
N PHE A 284 -1.47 1.06 4.50
CA PHE A 284 -2.04 0.56 5.75
C PHE A 284 -2.52 1.72 6.63
N TYR A 285 -1.68 2.73 6.88
CA TYR A 285 -2.03 3.86 7.73
C TYR A 285 -3.10 4.77 7.12
N ASN A 286 -3.09 5.00 5.81
CA ASN A 286 -4.12 5.77 5.13
C ASN A 286 -5.49 5.07 5.23
N GLN A 287 -5.55 3.76 4.93
CA GLN A 287 -6.78 2.98 5.03
C GLN A 287 -7.27 2.86 6.47
N LEU A 288 -6.35 2.70 7.43
CA LEU A 288 -6.64 2.73 8.86
C LEU A 288 -7.27 4.06 9.27
N TRP A 289 -6.65 5.17 8.86
CA TRP A 289 -7.09 6.50 9.26
C TRP A 289 -8.48 6.82 8.74
N LEU A 290 -8.73 6.51 7.46
CA LEU A 290 -10.02 6.69 6.79
C LEU A 290 -11.11 5.71 7.24
N GLY A 291 -10.81 4.75 8.13
CA GLY A 291 -11.80 3.81 8.65
C GLY A 291 -12.11 2.62 7.72
N ASN A 292 -11.34 2.45 6.64
CA ASN A 292 -11.58 1.42 5.63
C ASN A 292 -11.13 0.02 6.06
N LEU A 293 -10.34 -0.09 7.14
CA LEU A 293 -9.90 -1.37 7.69
C LEU A 293 -10.85 -1.88 8.79
N PRO A 294 -10.99 -3.21 8.96
CA PRO A 294 -11.78 -3.78 10.05
C PRO A 294 -11.25 -3.32 11.40
N TYR A 295 -12.14 -2.89 12.31
CA TYR A 295 -11.78 -2.43 13.64
C TYR A 295 -10.74 -1.29 13.66
N SER A 296 -10.82 -0.36 12.69
CA SER A 296 -9.88 0.76 12.56
C SER A 296 -9.67 1.54 13.86
N GLU A 297 -10.74 1.92 14.57
CA GLU A 297 -10.62 2.66 15.85
C GLU A 297 -9.89 1.87 16.94
N LYS A 298 -10.11 0.55 16.98
CA LYS A 298 -9.42 -0.32 17.94
C LYS A 298 -7.94 -0.50 17.57
N MET A 299 -7.62 -0.59 16.28
CA MET A 299 -6.23 -0.60 15.82
C MET A 299 -5.53 0.74 16.11
N LYS A 300 -6.19 1.87 15.88
CA LYS A 300 -5.70 3.21 16.28
C LYS A 300 -5.42 3.26 17.78
N TYR A 301 -6.31 2.73 18.62
CA TYR A 301 -6.06 2.65 20.07
C TYR A 301 -4.72 1.99 20.40
N TYR A 302 -4.44 0.79 19.86
CA TYR A 302 -3.17 0.10 20.14
C TYR A 302 -1.95 0.84 19.59
N LEU A 303 -2.07 1.42 18.38
CA LEU A 303 -0.99 2.16 17.72
C LEU A 303 -0.70 3.51 18.41
N GLY A 304 -1.69 4.08 19.09
CA GLY A 304 -1.56 5.32 19.86
C GLY A 304 -1.02 5.13 21.28
N LEU A 305 -0.72 3.89 21.70
CA LEU A 305 -0.13 3.65 23.01
C LEU A 305 1.31 4.18 23.08
N PRO A 306 1.73 4.79 24.21
CA PRO A 306 3.08 5.31 24.37
C PRO A 306 4.14 4.23 24.15
N ASN A 307 5.13 4.54 23.32
CA ASN A 307 6.25 3.65 23.00
C ASN A 307 7.54 4.48 22.77
N TRP A 308 8.65 3.84 22.38
CA TRP A 308 9.92 4.51 22.05
C TRP A 308 10.04 4.75 20.54
N ASP A 309 9.19 5.60 20.00
CA ASP A 309 9.16 5.91 18.56
C ASP A 309 10.38 6.74 18.11
N ARG A 310 10.46 6.91 16.80
CA ARG A 310 11.55 7.61 16.09
C ARG A 310 11.02 8.72 15.19
N ILE A 311 9.74 9.05 15.30
CA ILE A 311 9.06 10.06 14.48
C ILE A 311 8.54 11.24 15.31
N TYR A 312 8.65 11.15 16.63
CA TYR A 312 8.20 12.17 17.57
C TYR A 312 9.05 12.21 18.84
N LYS A 313 9.32 11.07 19.47
CA LYS A 313 10.19 11.05 20.66
C LYS A 313 11.61 11.48 20.34
N ASN A 314 12.16 12.32 21.22
CA ASN A 314 13.47 12.96 21.07
C ASN A 314 13.59 13.76 19.75
N THR A 315 12.47 14.31 19.29
CA THR A 315 12.44 15.29 18.20
C THR A 315 12.15 16.67 18.76
N CYS A 316 12.33 17.68 17.92
CA CYS A 316 11.93 19.05 18.21
C CYS A 316 10.43 19.33 17.90
N ILE A 317 9.62 18.29 17.59
CA ILE A 317 8.17 18.42 17.32
C ILE A 317 7.42 18.76 18.63
N PRO A 318 6.47 19.72 18.63
CA PRO A 318 5.76 20.15 19.85
C PRO A 318 4.98 19.05 20.57
N SER A 319 4.88 19.15 21.90
CA SER A 319 4.30 18.15 22.80
C SER A 319 2.81 17.81 22.56
N GLY A 320 2.09 18.65 21.81
CA GLY A 320 0.67 18.48 21.50
C GLY A 320 0.36 17.54 20.32
N VAL A 321 1.37 17.03 19.63
CA VAL A 321 1.20 16.12 18.49
C VAL A 321 0.88 14.72 18.97
N ARG A 322 -0.22 14.14 18.47
CA ARG A 322 -0.58 12.74 18.75
C ARG A 322 0.02 11.83 17.68
N VAL A 323 0.52 10.68 18.12
CA VAL A 323 1.24 9.74 17.26
C VAL A 323 0.61 8.36 17.35
N TYR A 324 0.42 7.73 16.20
CA TYR A 324 -0.12 6.38 16.05
C TYR A 324 0.84 5.58 15.18
N ASN A 325 1.71 4.78 15.77
CA ASN A 325 2.84 4.24 15.02
C ASN A 325 3.22 2.82 15.41
N LYS A 326 4.15 2.29 14.61
CA LYS A 326 4.88 1.07 14.91
C LYS A 326 6.31 1.21 14.44
N THR A 327 7.23 0.93 15.37
CA THR A 327 8.66 0.82 15.09
C THR A 327 9.07 -0.55 14.52
N GLY A 328 10.14 -0.56 13.72
CA GLY A 328 10.83 -1.75 13.21
C GLY A 328 12.30 -1.76 13.61
N THR A 329 12.81 -2.89 14.12
CA THR A 329 14.24 -3.02 14.45
C THR A 329 14.70 -4.47 14.34
N VAL A 330 15.73 -4.67 13.52
CA VAL A 330 16.64 -5.80 13.53
C VAL A 330 18.04 -5.28 13.15
N TYR A 331 19.11 -6.00 13.47
CA TYR A 331 20.42 -5.59 12.93
C TYR A 331 20.36 -5.66 11.39
N GLY A 332 20.49 -4.51 10.73
CA GLY A 332 20.38 -4.36 9.28
C GLY A 332 19.06 -3.73 8.82
N MET A 333 18.12 -3.43 9.72
CA MET A 333 16.95 -2.63 9.39
C MET A 333 16.43 -1.85 10.60
N VAL A 334 16.29 -0.53 10.42
CA VAL A 334 15.62 0.35 11.37
C VAL A 334 14.52 1.11 10.64
N GLY A 335 13.33 1.13 11.20
CA GLY A 335 12.23 1.89 10.61
C GLY A 335 11.22 2.34 11.65
N ASP A 336 10.38 3.24 11.20
CA ASP A 336 9.19 3.69 11.91
C ASP A 336 8.16 4.16 10.89
N SER A 337 6.89 3.88 11.18
CA SER A 337 5.79 4.20 10.29
C SER A 337 4.55 4.44 11.13
N GLY A 338 3.82 5.50 10.82
CA GLY A 338 2.69 5.94 11.63
C GLY A 338 1.94 7.13 11.07
N VAL A 339 0.93 7.56 11.82
CA VAL A 339 0.18 8.80 11.59
C VAL A 339 0.51 9.79 12.69
N LEU A 340 0.74 11.04 12.31
CA LEU A 340 0.85 12.17 13.22
C LEU A 340 -0.37 13.08 13.04
N VAL A 341 -0.94 13.51 14.17
CA VAL A 341 -2.07 14.43 14.24
C VAL A 341 -1.59 15.71 14.90
N ILE A 342 -1.58 16.77 14.12
CA ILE A 342 -1.24 18.12 14.57
C ILE A 342 -2.53 18.92 14.71
N LYS A 343 -2.57 19.86 15.66
CA LYS A 343 -3.68 20.79 15.81
C LYS A 343 -3.25 22.15 15.28
N ASP A 344 -4.13 22.78 14.51
CA ASP A 344 -3.93 24.18 14.13
C ASP A 344 -4.21 25.14 15.30
N PRO A 345 -3.85 26.42 15.18
CA PRO A 345 -4.16 27.41 16.21
C PRO A 345 -5.66 27.55 16.53
N LYS A 346 -6.55 27.11 15.61
CA LYS A 346 -8.01 27.07 15.78
C LYS A 346 -8.51 25.71 16.31
N GLY A 347 -7.62 24.81 16.73
CA GLY A 347 -7.94 23.48 17.24
C GLY A 347 -8.28 22.41 16.20
N ARG A 348 -8.30 22.73 14.90
CA ARG A 348 -8.62 21.78 13.82
C ARG A 348 -7.46 20.81 13.61
N GLN A 349 -7.78 19.53 13.49
CA GLN A 349 -6.79 18.48 13.29
C GLN A 349 -6.31 18.46 11.84
N LYS A 350 -4.99 18.44 11.63
CA LYS A 350 -4.34 18.07 10.37
C LYS A 350 -3.59 16.77 10.59
N VAL A 351 -3.67 15.89 9.59
CA VAL A 351 -3.25 14.50 9.72
C VAL A 351 -2.37 14.15 8.53
N TYR A 352 -1.23 13.54 8.82
CA TYR A 352 -0.37 12.97 7.79
C TYR A 352 0.20 11.62 8.24
N ALA A 353 0.40 10.73 7.28
CA ALA A 353 1.13 9.49 7.47
C ALA A 353 2.61 9.68 7.10
N PHE A 354 3.49 9.15 7.92
CA PHE A 354 4.94 9.11 7.73
C PHE A 354 5.40 7.65 7.70
N THR A 355 6.31 7.32 6.80
CA THR A 355 7.04 6.05 6.81
C THR A 355 8.50 6.28 6.46
N GLY A 356 9.40 5.77 7.30
CA GLY A 356 10.83 5.79 7.05
C GLY A 356 11.46 4.42 7.34
N MET A 357 12.27 3.94 6.42
CA MET A 357 12.97 2.65 6.51
C MET A 357 14.42 2.83 6.06
N ILE A 358 15.36 2.36 6.88
CA ILE A 358 16.79 2.34 6.57
C ILE A 358 17.28 0.90 6.69
N GLU A 359 17.75 0.33 5.59
CA GLU A 359 18.12 -1.07 5.46
C GLU A 359 19.56 -1.24 4.97
N ASP A 360 20.30 -2.15 5.60
CA ASP A 360 21.54 -2.73 5.10
C ASP A 360 21.44 -4.26 5.14
N LYS A 361 21.06 -4.88 4.01
CA LYS A 361 20.95 -6.35 3.91
C LYS A 361 22.28 -7.05 4.18
N THR A 362 23.43 -6.40 3.97
CA THR A 362 24.74 -7.00 4.25
C THR A 362 24.89 -7.35 5.73
N LYS A 363 24.22 -6.62 6.63
CA LYS A 363 24.28 -6.82 8.09
C LYS A 363 23.45 -8.00 8.59
N THR A 364 22.70 -8.67 7.72
CA THR A 364 22.06 -9.95 8.05
C THR A 364 23.13 -11.01 8.39
N HIS A 365 24.26 -10.96 7.70
CA HIS A 365 25.46 -11.73 8.00
C HIS A 365 26.25 -11.09 9.16
N TYR A 366 26.72 -11.92 10.10
CA TYR A 366 27.37 -11.44 11.33
C TYR A 366 28.73 -10.79 11.06
N GLY A 367 29.56 -11.36 10.17
CA GLY A 367 30.89 -10.82 9.84
C GLY A 367 30.88 -9.40 9.25
N ASN A 368 29.74 -8.94 8.74
CA ASN A 368 29.61 -7.58 8.20
C ASN A 368 29.27 -6.52 9.26
N ARG A 369 29.11 -6.91 10.53
CA ARG A 369 28.68 -6.04 11.63
C ARG A 369 29.90 -5.45 12.35
N THR A 370 30.26 -4.25 11.95
CA THR A 370 31.44 -3.55 12.49
C THR A 370 31.13 -2.62 13.67
N GLN A 371 29.90 -2.64 14.20
CA GLN A 371 29.51 -1.83 15.36
C GLN A 371 28.49 -2.58 16.22
N SER A 372 28.25 -2.09 17.44
CA SER A 372 27.22 -2.67 18.30
C SER A 372 25.82 -2.41 17.72
N LEU A 373 24.86 -3.28 18.05
CA LEU A 373 23.45 -3.09 17.66
C LEU A 373 22.91 -1.75 18.14
N SER A 374 23.22 -1.37 19.39
CA SER A 374 22.77 -0.10 19.99
C SER A 374 23.30 1.09 19.19
N SER A 375 24.61 1.12 18.90
CA SER A 375 25.22 2.18 18.09
C SER A 375 24.57 2.27 16.70
N TRP A 376 24.40 1.13 16.01
CA TRP A 376 23.74 1.09 14.70
C TRP A 376 22.33 1.65 14.77
N VAL A 377 21.52 1.16 15.73
CA VAL A 377 20.14 1.59 15.89
C VAL A 377 20.05 3.08 16.23
N ASN A 378 20.91 3.59 17.11
CA ASN A 378 20.88 4.99 17.54
C ASN A 378 21.13 5.94 16.37
N THR A 379 22.19 5.70 15.57
CA THR A 379 22.49 6.55 14.41
C THR A 379 21.32 6.57 13.43
N ARG A 380 20.69 5.43 13.12
CA ARG A 380 19.60 5.38 12.14
C ARG A 380 18.29 5.93 12.71
N SER A 381 18.04 5.74 14.00
CA SER A 381 16.89 6.34 14.68
C SER A 381 16.96 7.85 14.65
N ASN A 382 18.15 8.41 14.83
CA ASN A 382 18.42 9.83 14.75
C ASN A 382 18.19 10.42 13.35
N ILE A 383 18.52 9.67 12.30
CA ILE A 383 18.19 10.04 10.91
C ILE A 383 16.67 10.08 10.73
N LEU A 384 15.95 9.06 11.20
CA LEU A 384 14.47 9.02 11.11
C LEU A 384 13.83 10.20 11.85
N ARG A 385 14.32 10.53 13.05
CA ARG A 385 13.88 11.69 13.84
C ARG A 385 14.06 12.98 13.06
N ARG A 386 15.25 13.19 12.49
CA ARG A 386 15.54 14.41 11.73
C ARG A 386 14.68 14.53 10.47
N VAL A 387 14.45 13.43 9.76
CA VAL A 387 13.54 13.43 8.62
C VAL A 387 12.11 13.74 9.07
N SER A 388 11.67 13.21 10.22
CA SER A 388 10.35 13.52 10.78
C SER A 388 10.18 15.00 11.13
N GLU A 389 11.22 15.65 11.68
CA GLU A 389 11.23 17.09 11.95
C GLU A 389 11.08 17.91 10.67
N ILE A 390 11.86 17.59 9.62
CA ILE A 390 11.77 18.23 8.30
C ILE A 390 10.35 18.11 7.73
N VAL A 391 9.73 16.92 7.87
CA VAL A 391 8.36 16.68 7.42
C VAL A 391 7.36 17.49 8.23
N TYR A 392 7.49 17.53 9.56
CA TYR A 392 6.62 18.32 10.42
C TYR A 392 6.67 19.80 10.04
N GLU A 393 7.86 20.37 9.88
CA GLU A 393 8.05 21.78 9.48
C GLU A 393 7.33 22.08 8.16
N TYR A 394 7.53 21.23 7.15
CA TYR A 394 6.86 21.39 5.86
C TYR A 394 5.32 21.31 5.97
N ILE A 395 4.79 20.29 6.68
CA ILE A 395 3.34 20.15 6.84
C ILE A 395 2.78 21.35 7.62
N TYR A 396 3.48 21.82 8.65
CA TYR A 396 3.10 23.01 9.40
C TYR A 396 3.04 24.25 8.49
N GLU A 397 4.09 24.51 7.71
CA GLU A 397 4.14 25.62 6.74
C GLU A 397 2.98 25.52 5.73
N VAL A 398 2.75 24.34 5.16
CA VAL A 398 1.73 24.10 4.12
C VAL A 398 0.30 24.25 4.63
N HIS A 399 0.06 24.07 5.93
CA HIS A 399 -1.28 24.21 6.53
C HIS A 399 -1.50 25.54 7.24
N TYR A 400 -0.43 26.23 7.67
CA TYR A 400 -0.54 27.43 8.53
C TYR A 400 0.14 28.68 7.98
N GLY A 401 0.90 28.59 6.88
CA GLY A 401 1.44 29.76 6.17
C GLY A 401 2.59 30.48 6.90
N GLY A 402 3.12 29.93 7.99
CA GLY A 402 4.27 30.47 8.72
C GLY A 402 5.42 29.46 8.79
N ASN A 403 6.66 29.94 8.75
CA ASN A 403 7.83 29.10 9.00
C ASN A 403 7.80 28.65 10.46
N PHE A 404 7.85 27.34 10.71
CA PHE A 404 8.14 26.85 12.06
C PHE A 404 9.61 27.18 12.38
N ARG A 405 9.87 28.43 12.77
CA ARG A 405 11.21 28.91 13.13
C ARG A 405 11.42 28.67 14.61
N ARG A 406 12.17 27.62 14.95
CA ARG A 406 12.78 27.51 16.28
C ARG A 406 14.03 28.40 16.31
N ASN A 407 13.98 29.52 17.03
CA ASN A 407 15.11 30.43 17.26
C ASN A 407 15.89 30.83 15.99
N GLY A 408 15.20 31.13 14.89
CA GLY A 408 15.81 31.70 13.69
C GLY A 408 16.70 30.78 12.83
N ARG A 409 16.79 29.46 13.08
CA ARG A 409 17.57 28.51 12.26
C ARG A 409 16.72 27.35 11.74
N SER A 410 16.92 26.96 10.48
CA SER A 410 16.21 25.84 9.84
C SER A 410 16.67 24.47 10.34
N SER A 411 15.80 23.44 10.27
CA SER A 411 16.17 22.03 10.49
C SER A 411 17.18 21.48 9.46
N LEU A 412 17.63 22.26 8.50
CA LEU A 412 18.75 21.86 7.65
C LEU A 412 20.11 22.16 8.30
N ASN A 413 20.13 23.01 9.35
CA ASN A 413 21.34 23.59 9.95
C ASN A 413 21.55 23.29 11.45
N MET A 414 20.63 22.63 12.16
CA MET A 414 20.81 22.30 13.59
C MET A 414 21.41 20.90 13.85
N GLY A 415 22.26 20.81 14.88
CA GLY A 415 22.57 19.55 15.58
C GLY A 415 21.36 19.03 16.37
N TYR A 416 21.49 17.85 16.99
CA TYR A 416 20.44 17.23 17.80
C TYR A 416 19.88 18.22 18.83
N CYS A 417 18.55 18.25 19.01
CA CYS A 417 17.96 18.91 20.16
C CYS A 417 18.62 18.32 21.42
N SER A 418 19.37 19.16 22.16
CA SER A 418 19.87 18.82 23.49
C SER A 418 18.68 18.35 24.31
N VAL A 419 18.77 17.10 24.75
CA VAL A 419 17.86 16.53 25.74
C VAL A 419 17.98 17.42 26.98
N LYS A 420 16.85 17.97 27.46
CA LYS A 420 16.73 18.23 28.90
C LYS A 420 16.27 16.95 29.54
#